data_AF-C1FYZ0-F1
#
_entry.id   AF-C1FYZ0-F1
#
_cell.length_a   1.000
_cell.length_b   1.000
_cell.length_c   1.000
_cell.angle_alpha   90.00
_cell.angle_beta   90.00
_cell.angle_gamma   90.00
#
_symmetry.space_group_name_H-M   'P 1'
#
loop_
_entity.id
_entity.type
_entity.pdbx_description
1 polymer ?
#
loop_
_entity_poly.entity_id
_entity_poly.type
_entity_poly.pdbx_seq_one_letter_code
_entity_poly.pdbx_strand_id
1 'polypeptide(L)'
;MSAGTNGARRVATLLRPPKFDSAACRSCLETLSRRGYATAAESVAQSTSSTIQNTPPALKPTYDIKAGVVLSRPPRLTRELTSFEKAFYFYQRRLNDRLALPFTRYFYFKRDTPADVDWKRKIKERLTPSRDIGRYNAYSKEAWNDELLVGSVESEPEHQINALLKDVESYTDSDEGDSKKDEVPRPLPRVTEADKKGDQRSLDRLLHRTLYLLVQVKNGERTFWRFPAVTLEEKENLRMAAERALLHSAGPNMNTWMVGHHPIGHHVYNLRRPKPNPEAGIEIRGEKIFFLKGRIMAGQADLTGNTQGITDFKWLAKDEIPKHVLPVYWSSIKNMLEDR
;
A
#
# COMPACT_ATOMS: atom_id res chain seq x y z
N MET A 1 -45.42 44.74 1.18
CA MET A 1 -46.22 43.87 0.27
C MET A 1 -45.23 42.95 -0.42
N SER A 2 -45.30 41.63 -0.45
CA SER A 2 -46.28 40.61 -0.08
C SER A 2 -45.51 39.35 0.33
N ALA A 3 -46.03 38.59 1.30
CA ALA A 3 -45.51 37.31 1.74
C ALA A 3 -46.17 36.13 0.99
N GLY A 4 -45.47 34.99 0.93
CA GLY A 4 -46.00 33.69 0.49
C GLY A 4 -44.96 32.93 -0.34
N THR A 5 -44.72 31.62 -0.23
CA THR A 5 -45.40 30.53 0.48
C THR A 5 -44.42 29.36 0.54
N ASN A 6 -43.91 28.97 1.72
CA ASN A 6 -43.12 27.73 1.88
C ASN A 6 -43.52 26.95 3.14
N GLY A 7 -44.75 27.16 3.63
CA GLY A 7 -45.26 26.54 4.87
C GLY A 7 -45.76 25.09 4.73
N ALA A 8 -46.02 24.59 3.51
CA ALA A 8 -46.73 23.32 3.36
C ALA A 8 -45.85 22.06 3.35
N ARG A 9 -44.52 22.17 3.17
CA ARG A 9 -43.62 20.98 3.13
C ARG A 9 -43.00 20.58 4.47
N ARG A 10 -43.14 21.40 5.52
CA ARG A 10 -42.53 21.12 6.84
C ARG A 10 -43.44 20.36 7.81
N VAL A 11 -44.74 20.29 7.56
CA VAL A 11 -45.68 19.62 8.47
C VAL A 11 -45.73 18.10 8.24
N ALA A 12 -45.40 17.63 7.03
CA ALA A 12 -45.49 16.21 6.69
C ALA A 12 -44.36 15.33 7.26
N THR A 13 -43.29 15.91 7.81
CA THR A 13 -42.17 15.17 8.42
C THR A 13 -42.32 14.91 9.91
N LEU A 14 -43.27 15.55 10.60
CA LEU A 14 -43.48 15.40 12.04
C LEU A 14 -44.40 14.22 12.42
N LEU A 15 -45.10 13.61 11.46
CA LEU A 15 -46.08 12.54 11.71
C LEU A 15 -45.63 11.16 11.23
N ARG A 16 -44.36 10.98 10.84
CA ARG A 16 -43.85 9.68 10.39
C ARG A 16 -43.03 9.02 11.51
N PRO A 17 -43.45 7.88 12.08
CA PRO A 17 -42.63 7.17 13.05
C PRO A 17 -41.38 6.61 12.34
N PRO A 18 -40.17 6.75 12.92
CA PRO A 18 -38.96 6.23 12.31
C PRO A 18 -38.94 4.71 12.42
N LYS A 19 -38.83 4.02 11.27
CA LYS A 19 -38.43 2.61 11.21
C LYS A 19 -36.91 2.53 11.30
N PHE A 20 -36.35 2.76 12.49
CA PHE A 20 -34.97 2.41 12.79
C PHE A 20 -34.89 2.04 14.27
N ASP A 21 -34.68 0.74 14.53
CA ASP A 21 -34.20 0.24 15.82
C ASP A 21 -32.89 0.98 16.13
N SER A 22 -32.95 1.95 17.03
CA SER A 22 -31.78 2.63 17.55
C SER A 22 -31.80 2.55 19.07
N ALA A 23 -30.82 1.82 19.58
CA ALA A 23 -30.53 1.65 21.00
C ALA A 23 -29.99 2.95 21.61
N ALA A 24 -30.86 3.95 21.75
CA ALA A 24 -30.55 5.22 22.40
C ALA A 24 -31.62 5.55 23.44
N CYS A 25 -31.17 5.88 24.66
CA CYS A 25 -32.04 6.17 25.80
C CYS A 25 -32.89 7.42 25.57
N ARG A 26 -34.17 7.36 25.95
CA ARG A 26 -35.20 8.39 25.75
C ARG A 26 -34.82 9.76 26.34
N SER A 27 -34.01 9.78 27.40
CA SER A 27 -33.52 11.02 28.04
C SER A 27 -32.47 11.78 27.21
N CYS A 28 -31.74 11.10 26.32
CA CYS A 28 -30.73 11.73 25.45
C CYS A 28 -31.36 12.50 24.28
N LEU A 29 -32.58 12.14 23.88
CA LEU A 29 -33.32 12.82 22.81
C LEU A 29 -33.92 14.15 23.28
N GLU A 30 -34.33 14.25 24.55
CA GLU A 30 -34.89 15.49 25.10
C GLU A 30 -33.84 16.60 25.28
N THR A 31 -32.57 16.26 25.50
CA THR A 31 -31.49 17.27 25.66
C THR A 31 -31.04 17.88 24.33
N LEU A 32 -31.14 17.15 23.23
CA LEU A 32 -30.78 17.65 21.89
C LEU A 32 -31.79 18.67 21.32
N SER A 33 -33.06 18.60 21.75
CA SER A 33 -34.12 19.48 21.23
C SER A 33 -34.13 20.91 21.81
N ARG A 34 -33.30 21.23 22.82
CA ARG A 34 -33.38 22.50 23.56
C ARG A 34 -32.26 23.51 23.29
N ARG A 35 -31.40 23.32 22.28
CA ARG A 35 -30.45 24.38 21.86
C ARG A 35 -31.10 25.29 20.81
N GLY A 36 -31.86 26.26 21.28
CA GLY A 36 -32.22 27.46 20.51
C GLY A 36 -31.02 28.40 20.45
N TYR A 37 -30.59 28.77 19.25
CA TYR A 37 -29.58 29.81 19.04
C TYR A 37 -30.22 31.19 19.25
N ALA A 38 -29.88 31.87 20.34
CA ALA A 38 -30.18 33.28 20.54
C ALA A 38 -28.87 34.07 20.39
N THR A 39 -28.81 34.95 19.38
CA THR A 39 -27.75 35.94 19.21
C THR A 39 -28.10 37.18 20.04
N ALA A 40 -27.37 37.44 21.13
CA ALA A 40 -27.40 38.73 21.79
C ALA A 40 -26.50 39.71 21.02
N ALA A 41 -27.04 40.84 20.62
CA ALA A 41 -26.29 41.94 20.02
C ALA A 41 -25.62 42.77 21.13
N GLU A 42 -24.30 42.89 21.08
CA GLU A 42 -23.51 43.73 21.98
C GLU A 42 -23.45 45.17 21.45
N SER A 43 -23.71 46.13 22.32
CA SER A 43 -23.64 47.57 22.03
C SER A 43 -22.21 48.07 21.94
N VAL A 44 -21.92 48.89 20.94
CA VAL A 44 -20.63 49.56 20.71
C VAL A 44 -20.33 50.54 21.85
N ALA A 45 -19.31 50.25 22.65
CA ALA A 45 -18.70 51.21 23.57
C ALA A 45 -17.55 51.94 22.87
N GLN A 46 -17.55 53.28 22.96
CA GLN A 46 -16.51 54.16 22.44
C GLN A 46 -15.19 53.94 23.20
N SER A 47 -14.12 53.59 22.48
CA SER A 47 -12.77 53.55 23.03
C SER A 47 -12.11 54.93 22.93
N THR A 48 -11.87 55.54 24.08
CA THR A 48 -10.97 56.68 24.29
C THR A 48 -9.55 56.34 23.85
N SER A 49 -8.90 57.30 23.19
CA SER A 49 -7.53 57.25 22.69
C SER A 49 -6.50 56.93 23.79
N SER A 50 -5.81 55.80 23.66
CA SER A 50 -4.58 55.50 24.40
C SER A 50 -3.39 55.35 23.46
N THR A 51 -2.37 56.16 23.71
CA THR A 51 -1.07 56.28 23.05
C THR A 51 -0.43 54.93 22.67
N ILE A 52 -0.09 54.78 21.39
CA ILE A 52 0.67 53.63 20.86
C ILE A 52 2.12 53.75 21.35
N GLN A 53 2.52 52.91 22.31
CA GLN A 53 3.93 52.64 22.56
C GLN A 53 4.42 51.68 21.47
N ASN A 54 5.32 52.16 20.60
CA ASN A 54 6.06 51.36 19.64
C ASN A 54 7.07 50.46 20.39
N THR A 55 6.62 49.31 20.87
CA THR A 55 7.53 48.19 21.15
C THR A 55 7.83 47.49 19.81
N PRO A 56 9.10 47.23 19.45
CA PRO A 56 9.40 46.46 18.26
C PRO A 56 8.71 45.09 18.37
N PRO A 57 8.06 44.58 17.30
CA PRO A 57 7.35 43.31 17.36
C PRO A 57 8.37 42.21 17.69
N ALA A 58 8.13 41.49 18.80
CA ALA A 58 8.94 40.32 19.13
C ALA A 58 8.90 39.34 17.95
N LEU A 59 10.04 39.15 17.29
CA LEU A 59 10.19 38.25 16.16
C LEU A 59 9.85 36.83 16.65
N LYS A 60 8.69 36.31 16.24
CA LYS A 60 8.30 34.93 16.57
C LYS A 60 9.33 33.99 15.94
N PRO A 61 9.87 33.01 16.69
CA PRO A 61 10.90 32.13 16.16
C PRO A 61 10.32 31.30 15.01
N THR A 62 11.05 31.25 13.90
CA THR A 62 10.61 30.72 12.61
C THR A 62 10.89 29.22 12.51
N TYR A 63 10.15 28.52 11.67
CA TYR A 63 10.40 27.11 11.35
C TYR A 63 11.15 26.99 10.02
N ASP A 64 12.18 26.14 10.00
CA ASP A 64 12.82 25.73 8.76
C ASP A 64 11.93 24.72 8.04
N ILE A 65 11.53 25.03 6.81
CA ILE A 65 10.62 24.21 6.01
C ILE A 65 11.46 23.29 5.14
N LYS A 66 11.20 21.98 5.22
CA LYS A 66 11.91 20.97 4.45
C LYS A 66 10.95 20.18 3.56
N ALA A 67 11.40 19.89 2.35
CA ALA A 67 10.74 18.95 1.45
C ALA A 67 11.37 17.57 1.64
N GLY A 68 10.56 16.61 2.08
CA GLY A 68 10.92 15.21 2.20
C GLY A 68 10.31 14.37 1.09
N VAL A 69 10.95 13.26 0.76
CA VAL A 69 10.48 12.33 -0.28
C VAL A 69 10.37 10.91 0.25
N VAL A 70 9.21 10.32 0.05
CA VAL A 70 8.90 8.94 0.42
C VAL A 70 8.93 8.14 -0.87
N LEU A 71 10.14 7.73 -1.24
CA LEU A 71 10.34 6.94 -2.44
C LEU A 71 9.97 5.49 -2.18
N SER A 72 9.00 4.99 -2.95
CA SER A 72 8.43 3.66 -2.79
C SER A 72 8.67 2.80 -4.03
N ARG A 73 9.08 1.54 -3.83
CA ARG A 73 9.10 0.50 -4.85
C ARG A 73 7.83 -0.35 -4.66
N PRO A 74 6.83 -0.29 -5.56
CA PRO A 74 5.58 -1.03 -5.40
C PRO A 74 5.78 -2.56 -5.46
N PRO A 75 4.82 -3.37 -4.98
CA PRO A 75 4.90 -4.82 -5.08
C PRO A 75 4.94 -5.26 -6.55
N ARG A 76 5.91 -6.10 -6.90
CA ARG A 76 6.01 -6.72 -8.23
C ARG A 76 5.27 -8.06 -8.30
N LEU A 77 5.06 -8.71 -7.15
CA LEU A 77 4.32 -9.96 -7.05
C LEU A 77 3.00 -9.76 -6.28
N THR A 78 2.03 -10.63 -6.59
CA THR A 78 0.80 -10.80 -5.79
C THR A 78 1.16 -11.19 -4.35
N ARG A 79 0.27 -10.86 -3.40
CA ARG A 79 0.48 -11.23 -2.00
C ARG A 79 0.36 -12.74 -1.85
N GLU A 80 0.94 -13.25 -0.79
CA GLU A 80 0.70 -14.63 -0.39
C GLU A 80 -0.72 -14.76 0.16
N LEU A 81 -1.34 -15.88 -0.19
CA LEU A 81 -2.67 -16.24 0.29
C LEU A 81 -2.54 -16.80 1.69
N THR A 82 -3.46 -16.41 2.57
CA THR A 82 -3.60 -17.03 3.89
C THR A 82 -4.06 -18.48 3.74
N SER A 83 -3.85 -19.30 4.78
CA SER A 83 -4.33 -20.69 4.78
C SER A 83 -5.83 -20.79 4.54
N PHE A 84 -6.61 -19.88 5.16
CA PHE A 84 -8.06 -19.80 4.95
C PHE A 84 -8.41 -19.46 3.50
N GLU A 85 -7.75 -18.48 2.89
CA GLU A 85 -8.02 -18.10 1.50
C GLU A 85 -7.67 -19.22 0.52
N LYS A 86 -6.55 -19.93 0.73
CA LYS A 86 -6.19 -21.11 -0.08
C LYS A 86 -7.29 -22.16 -0.05
N ALA A 87 -7.76 -22.51 1.15
CA ALA A 87 -8.84 -23.48 1.34
C ALA A 87 -10.16 -22.99 0.72
N PHE A 88 -10.51 -21.72 0.94
CA PHE A 88 -11.72 -21.11 0.40
C PHE A 88 -11.72 -21.13 -1.13
N TYR A 89 -10.63 -20.70 -1.78
CA TYR A 89 -10.56 -20.72 -3.25
C TYR A 89 -10.60 -22.13 -3.81
N PHE A 90 -10.00 -23.10 -3.13
CA PHE A 90 -10.09 -24.50 -3.55
C PHE A 90 -11.52 -25.03 -3.44
N TYR A 91 -12.18 -24.78 -2.30
CA TYR A 91 -13.59 -25.14 -2.09
C TYR A 91 -14.50 -24.55 -3.17
N GLN A 92 -14.35 -23.24 -3.45
CA GLN A 92 -15.12 -22.56 -4.48
C GLN A 92 -14.86 -23.13 -5.88
N ARG A 93 -13.64 -23.59 -6.18
CA ARG A 93 -13.33 -24.23 -7.46
C ARG A 93 -14.04 -25.57 -7.62
N ARG A 94 -14.10 -26.42 -6.58
CA ARG A 94 -14.87 -27.68 -6.63
C ARG A 94 -16.38 -27.44 -6.71
N LEU A 95 -16.89 -26.47 -5.96
CA LEU A 95 -18.29 -26.06 -6.06
C LEU A 95 -18.62 -25.55 -7.47
N ASN A 96 -17.73 -24.77 -8.07
CA ASN A 96 -17.88 -24.32 -9.44
C ASN A 96 -17.87 -25.50 -10.43
N ASP A 97 -17.04 -26.52 -10.24
CA ASP A 97 -17.03 -27.73 -11.08
C ASP A 97 -18.37 -28.50 -11.05
N ARG A 98 -19.09 -28.44 -9.92
CA ARG A 98 -20.45 -29.00 -9.78
C ARG A 98 -21.53 -28.20 -10.48
N LEU A 99 -21.43 -26.88 -10.44
CA LEU A 99 -22.47 -25.97 -10.94
C LEU A 99 -22.25 -25.55 -12.41
N ALA A 100 -20.99 -25.57 -12.86
CA ALA A 100 -20.64 -25.18 -14.21
C ALA A 100 -21.15 -26.20 -15.24
N LEU A 101 -21.40 -25.71 -16.45
CA LEU A 101 -21.70 -26.57 -17.58
C LEU A 101 -20.51 -27.50 -17.86
N PRO A 102 -20.77 -28.76 -18.26
CA PRO A 102 -19.71 -29.71 -18.55
C PRO A 102 -18.82 -29.21 -19.69
N PHE A 103 -17.52 -29.46 -19.58
CA PHE A 103 -16.54 -29.04 -20.57
C PHE A 103 -16.80 -29.68 -21.95
N THR A 104 -17.03 -28.86 -22.96
CA THR A 104 -17.30 -29.30 -24.33
C THR A 104 -16.01 -29.61 -25.10
N ARG A 105 -15.47 -30.82 -24.91
CA ARG A 105 -14.21 -31.26 -25.56
C ARG A 105 -14.16 -31.02 -27.07
N TYR A 106 -15.24 -31.36 -27.78
CA TYR A 106 -15.30 -31.28 -29.26
C TYR A 106 -15.19 -29.86 -29.82
N PHE A 107 -15.43 -28.84 -28.99
CA PHE A 107 -15.23 -27.45 -29.37
C PHE A 107 -13.74 -27.10 -29.48
N TYR A 108 -12.90 -27.69 -28.61
CA TYR A 108 -11.47 -27.40 -28.52
C TYR A 108 -10.60 -28.43 -29.24
N PHE A 109 -11.00 -29.69 -29.22
CA PHE A 109 -10.22 -30.80 -29.79
C PHE A 109 -11.00 -31.49 -30.91
N LYS A 110 -10.43 -31.46 -32.12
CA LYS A 110 -10.96 -32.23 -33.25
C LYS A 110 -10.77 -33.72 -32.99
N ARG A 111 -11.76 -34.51 -33.39
CA ARG A 111 -11.74 -35.98 -33.23
C ARG A 111 -10.51 -36.57 -33.92
N ASP A 112 -9.93 -37.58 -33.27
CA ASP A 112 -8.84 -38.42 -33.80
C ASP A 112 -7.55 -37.64 -34.13
N THR A 113 -7.36 -36.49 -33.46
CA THR A 113 -6.08 -35.77 -33.45
C THR A 113 -5.20 -36.24 -32.29
N PRO A 114 -3.86 -36.14 -32.39
CA PRO A 114 -2.95 -36.46 -31.29
C PRO A 114 -3.31 -35.73 -29.98
N ALA A 115 -3.75 -34.47 -30.09
CA ALA A 115 -4.23 -33.69 -28.95
C ALA A 115 -5.50 -34.27 -28.29
N ASP A 116 -6.42 -34.82 -29.08
CA ASP A 116 -7.62 -35.49 -28.54
C ASP A 116 -7.28 -36.81 -27.84
N VAL A 117 -6.34 -37.58 -28.40
CA VAL A 117 -5.86 -38.83 -27.80
C VAL A 117 -5.15 -38.55 -26.47
N ASP A 118 -4.26 -37.55 -26.44
CA ASP A 118 -3.57 -37.14 -25.22
C ASP A 118 -4.55 -36.63 -24.15
N TRP A 119 -5.52 -35.79 -24.54
CA TRP A 119 -6.58 -35.35 -23.63
C TRP A 119 -7.37 -36.53 -23.04
N LYS A 120 -7.78 -37.51 -23.86
CA LYS A 120 -8.49 -38.71 -23.42
C LYS A 120 -7.65 -39.60 -22.50
N ARG A 121 -6.33 -39.59 -22.65
CA ARG A 121 -5.40 -40.27 -21.73
C ARG A 121 -5.37 -39.55 -20.39
N LYS A 122 -5.09 -38.25 -20.38
CA LYS A 122 -4.98 -37.41 -19.17
C LYS A 122 -6.27 -37.32 -18.36
N ILE A 123 -7.42 -37.23 -19.02
CA ILE A 123 -8.73 -37.14 -18.33
C ILE A 123 -9.07 -38.42 -17.53
N LYS A 124 -8.59 -39.59 -17.96
CA LYS A 124 -8.79 -40.85 -17.22
C LYS A 124 -8.07 -40.84 -15.88
N GLU A 125 -6.90 -40.21 -15.82
CA GLU A 125 -6.12 -40.05 -14.58
C GLU A 125 -6.74 -38.97 -13.68
N ARG A 126 -7.10 -37.82 -14.25
CA ARG A 126 -7.60 -36.65 -13.49
C ARG A 126 -9.07 -36.77 -13.07
N LEU A 127 -9.90 -37.52 -13.79
CA LEU A 127 -11.37 -37.59 -13.67
C LEU A 127 -12.13 -36.30 -14.00
N THR A 128 -11.51 -35.12 -13.84
CA THR A 128 -12.09 -33.81 -14.19
C THR A 128 -11.32 -33.08 -15.28
N PRO A 129 -12.02 -32.25 -16.10
CA PRO A 129 -11.37 -31.34 -17.05
C PRO A 129 -10.46 -30.32 -16.36
N SER A 130 -10.85 -29.87 -15.16
CA SER A 130 -10.08 -29.00 -14.27
C SER A 130 -8.77 -29.67 -13.82
N ARG A 131 -7.70 -28.88 -13.66
CA ARG A 131 -6.33 -29.38 -13.44
C ARG A 131 -5.82 -29.18 -12.01
N ASP A 132 -6.48 -28.28 -11.28
CA ASP A 132 -6.04 -27.69 -10.02
C ASP A 132 -6.93 -28.07 -8.81
N ILE A 133 -7.95 -28.91 -9.02
CA ILE A 133 -8.93 -29.33 -7.99
C ILE A 133 -8.67 -30.74 -7.42
N GLY A 134 -7.52 -31.33 -7.78
CA GLY A 134 -7.19 -32.71 -7.44
C GLY A 134 -8.09 -33.72 -8.14
N ARG A 135 -8.21 -34.92 -7.56
CA ARG A 135 -9.04 -35.99 -8.09
C ARG A 135 -10.46 -35.86 -7.54
N TYR A 136 -11.35 -35.26 -8.32
CA TYR A 136 -12.76 -35.07 -7.98
C TYR A 136 -13.62 -35.45 -9.19
N ASN A 137 -14.91 -35.79 -8.99
CA ASN A 137 -15.85 -35.95 -10.09
C ASN A 137 -17.26 -35.58 -9.63
N ALA A 138 -17.74 -34.42 -10.10
CA ALA A 138 -19.04 -33.84 -9.77
C ALA A 138 -20.25 -34.72 -10.15
N TYR A 139 -20.10 -35.66 -11.08
CA TYR A 139 -21.20 -36.51 -11.58
C TYR A 139 -21.17 -37.93 -11.01
N SER A 140 -20.17 -38.25 -10.18
CA SER A 140 -20.03 -39.56 -9.55
C SER A 140 -20.97 -39.75 -8.36
N LYS A 141 -21.14 -40.99 -7.88
CA LYS A 141 -21.85 -41.27 -6.62
C LYS A 141 -21.15 -40.63 -5.40
N GLU A 142 -19.86 -40.33 -5.53
CA GLU A 142 -19.01 -39.71 -4.51
C GLU A 142 -18.93 -38.17 -4.66
N ALA A 143 -19.80 -37.55 -5.48
CA ALA A 143 -19.81 -36.11 -5.69
C ALA A 143 -20.02 -35.28 -4.42
N TRP A 144 -20.60 -35.88 -3.38
CA TRP A 144 -20.77 -35.28 -2.05
C TRP A 144 -19.45 -35.07 -1.31
N ASN A 145 -18.38 -35.77 -1.69
CA ASN A 145 -17.07 -35.67 -1.06
C ASN A 145 -16.21 -34.61 -1.76
N ASP A 146 -16.70 -33.38 -1.79
CA ASP A 146 -16.05 -32.22 -2.43
C ASP A 146 -15.19 -31.41 -1.45
N GLU A 147 -15.32 -31.61 -0.15
CA GLU A 147 -14.49 -30.93 0.85
C GLU A 147 -13.09 -31.57 0.99
N LEU A 148 -12.13 -30.79 1.50
CA LEU A 148 -10.80 -31.28 1.82
C LEU A 148 -10.66 -31.49 3.33
N LEU A 149 -9.89 -32.51 3.71
CA LEU A 149 -9.49 -32.71 5.09
C LEU A 149 -8.43 -31.67 5.50
N VAL A 150 -8.40 -31.33 6.79
CA VAL A 150 -7.39 -30.41 7.33
C VAL A 150 -5.98 -30.97 7.08
N GLY A 151 -5.11 -30.15 6.50
CA GLY A 151 -3.73 -30.54 6.18
C GLY A 151 -3.55 -31.16 4.79
N SER A 152 -4.60 -31.21 3.97
CA SER A 152 -4.54 -31.56 2.55
C SER A 152 -3.54 -30.67 1.78
N VAL A 153 -2.77 -31.27 0.89
CA VAL A 153 -1.74 -30.57 0.09
C VAL A 153 -2.36 -29.94 -1.18
N GLU A 154 -3.53 -30.40 -1.58
CA GLU A 154 -4.21 -30.03 -2.82
C GLU A 154 -4.59 -28.54 -2.89
N SER A 155 -4.87 -27.92 -1.74
CA SER A 155 -5.14 -26.49 -1.65
C SER A 155 -3.90 -25.61 -1.81
N GLU A 156 -2.69 -26.18 -1.65
CA GLU A 156 -1.45 -25.41 -1.72
C GLU A 156 -1.13 -24.99 -3.17
N PRO A 157 -0.75 -23.71 -3.40
CA PRO A 157 -0.41 -23.22 -4.74
C PRO A 157 0.72 -24.01 -5.41
N GLU A 158 1.70 -24.49 -4.66
CA GLU A 158 2.81 -25.29 -5.19
C GLU A 158 2.33 -26.61 -5.78
N HIS A 159 1.40 -27.28 -5.11
CA HIS A 159 0.79 -28.51 -5.62
C HIS A 159 0.01 -28.26 -6.90
N GLN A 160 -0.75 -27.16 -6.95
CA GLN A 160 -1.51 -26.76 -8.15
C GLN A 160 -0.58 -26.45 -9.33
N ILE A 161 0.53 -25.74 -9.08
CA ILE A 161 1.54 -25.47 -10.11
C ILE A 161 2.14 -26.79 -10.63
N ASN A 162 2.48 -27.72 -9.75
CA ASN A 162 3.02 -29.02 -10.14
C ASN A 162 2.00 -29.86 -10.93
N ALA A 163 0.73 -29.84 -10.55
CA ALA A 163 -0.34 -30.51 -11.29
C ALA A 163 -0.55 -29.91 -12.69
N LEU A 164 -0.46 -28.58 -12.82
CA LEU A 164 -0.52 -27.89 -14.11
C LEU A 164 0.69 -28.24 -14.98
N LEU A 165 1.90 -28.21 -14.43
CA LEU A 165 3.14 -28.57 -15.16
C LEU A 165 3.09 -30.02 -15.65
N LYS A 166 2.65 -30.96 -14.79
CA LYS A 166 2.48 -32.37 -15.16
C LYS A 166 1.49 -32.57 -16.32
N ASP A 167 0.44 -31.73 -16.42
CA ASP A 167 -0.50 -31.81 -17.54
C ASP A 167 0.09 -31.22 -18.84
N VAL A 168 1.03 -30.27 -18.75
CA VAL A 168 1.72 -29.70 -19.92
C VAL A 168 2.80 -30.63 -20.45
N GLU A 169 3.51 -31.34 -19.57
CA GLU A 169 4.49 -32.37 -19.94
C GLU A 169 3.80 -33.40 -20.86
N SER A 170 4.01 -33.26 -22.17
CA SER A 170 3.45 -34.15 -23.17
C SER A 170 4.34 -35.36 -23.30
N TYR A 171 3.76 -36.55 -23.16
CA TYR A 171 4.39 -37.76 -23.65
C TYR A 171 4.18 -37.80 -25.16
N THR A 172 5.14 -37.26 -25.91
CA THR A 172 5.34 -37.63 -27.31
C THR A 172 6.03 -38.98 -27.30
N ASP A 173 5.28 -40.05 -27.49
CA ASP A 173 5.87 -41.34 -27.86
C ASP A 173 6.42 -41.15 -29.28
N SER A 174 7.71 -40.90 -29.40
CA SER A 174 8.42 -41.17 -30.65
C SER A 174 8.55 -42.69 -30.78
N ASP A 175 8.23 -43.23 -31.97
CA ASP A 175 8.26 -44.66 -32.31
C ASP A 175 9.63 -45.36 -32.08
N GLU A 176 10.65 -44.64 -31.61
CA GLU A 176 12.01 -45.11 -31.34
C GLU A 176 12.34 -45.39 -29.86
N GLY A 177 11.33 -45.45 -28.98
CA GLY A 177 11.51 -45.95 -27.60
C GLY A 177 12.30 -45.03 -26.65
N ASP A 178 12.73 -43.85 -27.10
CA ASP A 178 13.34 -42.82 -26.27
C ASP A 178 12.32 -41.69 -26.02
N SER A 179 11.71 -41.68 -24.83
CA SER A 179 10.73 -40.68 -24.43
C SER A 179 11.42 -39.35 -24.13
N LYS A 180 11.63 -38.51 -25.15
CA LYS A 180 12.12 -37.15 -24.93
C LYS A 180 11.03 -36.34 -24.19
N LYS A 181 11.28 -36.05 -22.92
CA LYS A 181 10.45 -35.12 -22.15
C LYS A 181 10.87 -33.71 -22.50
N ASP A 182 10.02 -32.98 -23.19
CA ASP A 182 10.21 -31.54 -23.34
C ASP A 182 10.11 -30.90 -21.94
N GLU A 183 11.24 -30.45 -21.41
CA GLU A 183 11.28 -29.80 -20.10
C GLU A 183 10.53 -28.46 -20.17
N VAL A 184 9.33 -28.44 -19.59
CA VAL A 184 8.53 -27.22 -19.49
C VAL A 184 9.22 -26.27 -18.50
N PRO A 185 9.52 -25.02 -18.89
CA PRO A 185 10.18 -24.08 -18.00
C PRO A 185 9.31 -23.80 -16.78
N ARG A 186 9.85 -24.07 -15.59
CA ARG A 186 9.15 -23.85 -14.33
C ARG A 186 9.14 -22.35 -13.97
N PRO A 187 8.08 -21.85 -13.32
CA PRO A 187 8.09 -20.51 -12.77
C PRO A 187 9.27 -20.30 -11.81
N LEU A 188 9.88 -19.12 -11.88
CA LEU A 188 10.96 -18.75 -10.95
C LEU A 188 10.43 -18.68 -9.51
N PRO A 189 11.28 -18.99 -8.51
CA PRO A 189 10.90 -18.91 -7.11
C PRO A 189 10.53 -17.47 -6.73
N ARG A 190 9.52 -17.32 -5.88
CA ARG A 190 9.08 -16.01 -5.36
C ARG A 190 10.10 -15.38 -4.42
N VAL A 191 10.91 -16.21 -3.75
CA VAL A 191 11.98 -15.82 -2.84
C VAL A 191 13.27 -15.69 -3.65
N THR A 192 13.83 -14.49 -3.68
CA THR A 192 15.05 -14.19 -4.44
C THR A 192 16.32 -14.51 -3.66
N GLU A 193 17.48 -14.45 -4.31
CA GLU A 193 18.76 -14.57 -3.60
C GLU A 193 18.99 -13.45 -2.58
N ALA A 194 18.48 -12.25 -2.87
CA ALA A 194 18.56 -11.12 -1.97
C ALA A 194 17.74 -11.33 -0.70
N ASP A 195 16.59 -12.00 -0.81
CA ASP A 195 15.80 -12.42 0.35
C ASP A 195 16.56 -13.43 1.21
N LYS A 196 17.21 -14.42 0.57
CA LYS A 196 18.01 -15.43 1.29
C LYS A 196 19.22 -14.81 2.00
N LYS A 197 19.88 -13.83 1.36
CA LYS A 197 21.03 -13.10 1.92
C LYS A 197 20.64 -11.99 2.90
N GLY A 198 19.37 -11.58 2.92
CA GLY A 198 18.90 -10.45 3.72
C GLY A 198 19.47 -9.10 3.28
N ASP A 199 19.78 -8.94 1.99
CA ASP A 199 20.42 -7.72 1.49
C ASP A 199 19.42 -6.55 1.41
N GLN A 200 19.49 -5.66 2.40
CA GLN A 200 18.62 -4.49 2.52
C GLN A 200 18.90 -3.38 1.51
N ARG A 201 19.97 -3.47 0.70
CA ARG A 201 20.26 -2.50 -0.38
C ARG A 201 19.65 -2.89 -1.71
N SER A 202 19.34 -4.17 -1.90
CA SER A 202 18.71 -4.65 -3.13
C SER A 202 17.23 -4.25 -3.24
N LEU A 203 16.78 -3.97 -4.46
CA LEU A 203 15.36 -3.75 -4.77
C LEU A 203 14.60 -5.05 -5.03
N ASP A 204 15.32 -6.13 -5.33
CA ASP A 204 14.78 -7.43 -5.71
C ASP A 204 14.49 -8.35 -4.52
N ARG A 205 14.67 -7.86 -3.28
CA ARG A 205 14.16 -8.52 -2.07
C ARG A 205 12.68 -8.19 -1.86
N LEU A 206 11.91 -9.04 -1.19
CA LEU A 206 10.52 -8.81 -0.79
C LEU A 206 9.65 -8.30 -1.95
N LEU A 207 9.65 -9.02 -3.07
CA LEU A 207 8.93 -8.61 -4.28
C LEU A 207 7.41 -8.47 -4.09
N HIS A 208 6.85 -9.14 -3.08
CA HIS A 208 5.41 -9.09 -2.74
C HIS A 208 5.03 -7.88 -1.86
N ARG A 209 6.02 -7.14 -1.35
CA ARG A 209 5.84 -5.96 -0.49
C ARG A 209 6.36 -4.68 -1.15
N THR A 210 5.93 -3.54 -0.63
CA THR A 210 6.43 -2.21 -0.92
C THR A 210 7.66 -1.94 -0.07
N LEU A 211 8.72 -1.50 -0.74
CA LEU A 211 9.94 -1.05 -0.06
C LEU A 211 10.03 0.47 -0.11
N TYR A 212 10.55 1.04 0.95
CA TYR A 212 10.76 2.47 1.10
C TYR A 212 12.24 2.78 1.25
N LEU A 213 12.71 3.82 0.54
CA LEU A 213 14.09 4.28 0.66
C LEU A 213 14.29 5.05 1.97
N LEU A 214 15.21 4.58 2.81
CA LEU A 214 15.70 5.30 3.97
C LEU A 214 17.17 5.61 3.79
N VAL A 215 17.56 6.82 4.23
CA VAL A 215 18.94 7.30 4.20
C VAL A 215 19.42 7.55 5.62
N GLN A 216 20.68 7.23 5.87
CA GLN A 216 21.35 7.48 7.14
C GLN A 216 22.04 8.83 7.08
N VAL A 217 21.58 9.77 7.90
CA VAL A 217 22.18 11.10 7.98
C VAL A 217 22.97 11.25 9.27
N LYS A 218 24.17 11.82 9.16
CA LYS A 218 25.01 12.16 10.30
C LYS A 218 24.75 13.61 10.71
N ASN A 219 24.41 13.83 11.99
CA ASN A 219 24.27 15.17 12.57
C ASN A 219 25.16 15.24 13.82
N GLY A 220 26.33 15.86 13.66
CA GLY A 220 27.38 15.80 14.66
C GLY A 220 27.89 14.36 14.84
N GLU A 221 27.87 13.87 16.08
CA GLU A 221 28.31 12.51 16.41
C GLU A 221 27.22 11.44 16.22
N ARG A 222 25.94 11.85 16.12
CA ARG A 222 24.82 10.91 16.05
C ARG A 222 24.42 10.65 14.60
N THR A 223 24.13 9.40 14.30
CA THR A 223 23.52 8.98 13.03
C THR A 223 22.07 8.59 13.26
N PHE A 224 21.20 8.95 12.33
CA PHE A 224 19.80 8.55 12.38
C PHE A 224 19.27 8.26 10.97
N TRP A 225 18.33 7.33 10.91
CA TRP A 225 17.64 6.96 9.69
C TRP A 225 16.41 7.85 9.50
N ARG A 226 16.26 8.39 8.29
CA ARG A 226 15.09 9.18 7.87
C ARG A 226 14.87 9.06 6.38
N PHE A 227 13.72 9.54 5.91
CA PHE A 227 13.53 9.77 4.48
C PHE A 227 14.42 10.91 3.98
N PRO A 228 14.88 10.87 2.71
CA PRO A 228 15.63 11.97 2.14
C PRO A 228 14.82 13.27 2.21
N ALA A 229 15.47 14.35 2.63
CA ALA A 229 14.83 15.65 2.76
C ALA A 229 15.84 16.79 2.58
N VAL A 230 15.40 17.91 2.00
CA VAL A 230 16.20 19.14 1.83
C VAL A 230 15.42 20.33 2.37
N THR A 231 16.13 21.36 2.81
CA THR A 231 15.59 22.70 3.09
C THR A 231 15.02 23.34 1.84
N LEU A 232 13.84 23.93 1.98
CA LEU A 232 13.15 24.61 0.89
C LEU A 232 13.86 25.94 0.60
N GLU A 233 14.23 26.16 -0.66
CA GLU A 233 14.80 27.42 -1.16
C GLU A 233 13.69 28.38 -1.62
N GLU A 234 13.95 29.69 -1.63
CA GLU A 234 12.90 30.73 -1.83
C GLU A 234 12.19 30.69 -3.19
N LYS A 235 12.78 30.03 -4.21
CA LYS A 235 12.26 30.00 -5.60
C LYS A 235 11.84 28.62 -6.08
N GLU A 236 11.73 27.63 -5.18
CA GLU A 236 11.34 26.27 -5.55
C GLU A 236 10.00 25.85 -4.95
N ASN A 237 9.27 25.02 -5.68
CA ASN A 237 8.07 24.34 -5.16
C ASN A 237 8.47 23.12 -4.34
N LEU A 238 7.60 22.71 -3.40
CA LEU A 238 7.84 21.54 -2.55
C LEU A 238 8.14 20.25 -3.35
N ARG A 239 7.53 20.11 -4.53
CA ARG A 239 7.82 19.00 -5.45
C ARG A 239 9.22 19.07 -6.04
N MET A 240 9.62 20.23 -6.56
CA MET A 240 10.96 20.43 -7.14
C MET A 240 12.04 20.20 -6.08
N ALA A 241 11.79 20.70 -4.87
CA ALA A 241 12.65 20.47 -3.71
C ALA A 241 12.77 18.98 -3.34
N ALA A 242 11.67 18.22 -3.44
CA ALA A 242 11.69 16.77 -3.19
C ALA A 242 12.41 15.98 -4.31
N GLU A 243 12.28 16.38 -5.58
CA GLU A 243 13.03 15.81 -6.70
C GLU A 243 14.53 16.09 -6.54
N ARG A 244 14.89 17.32 -6.17
CA ARG A 244 16.26 17.72 -5.81
C ARG A 244 16.77 16.95 -4.59
N ALA A 245 15.92 16.68 -3.60
CA ALA A 245 16.27 15.86 -2.45
C ALA A 245 16.67 14.45 -2.84
N LEU A 246 15.98 13.81 -3.79
CA LEU A 246 16.38 12.51 -4.32
C LEU A 246 17.73 12.60 -5.03
N LEU A 247 17.90 13.59 -5.92
CA LEU A 247 19.12 13.74 -6.69
C LEU A 247 20.36 13.96 -5.80
N HIS A 248 20.24 14.82 -4.79
CA HIS A 248 21.32 15.14 -3.85
C HIS A 248 21.64 13.99 -2.87
N SER A 249 20.67 13.11 -2.63
CA SER A 249 20.81 12.04 -1.63
C SER A 249 21.23 10.70 -2.22
N ALA A 250 20.56 10.29 -3.30
CA ALA A 250 20.63 8.95 -3.86
C ALA A 250 21.01 8.95 -5.36
N GLY A 251 21.41 10.12 -5.90
CA GLY A 251 21.97 10.25 -7.23
C GLY A 251 20.94 10.23 -8.37
N PRO A 252 21.42 10.43 -9.62
CA PRO A 252 20.58 10.48 -10.81
C PRO A 252 20.19 9.10 -11.37
N ASN A 253 20.82 8.02 -10.90
CA ASN A 253 20.70 6.65 -11.45
C ASN A 253 19.39 5.95 -11.05
N MET A 254 18.30 6.70 -10.86
CA MET A 254 16.98 6.19 -10.54
C MET A 254 15.93 6.81 -11.45
N ASN A 255 15.16 5.97 -12.13
CA ASN A 255 13.95 6.41 -12.82
C ASN A 255 12.83 6.54 -11.79
N THR A 256 12.57 7.77 -11.38
CA THR A 256 11.57 8.09 -10.35
C THR A 256 10.43 8.92 -10.92
N TRP A 257 9.23 8.68 -10.39
CA TRP A 257 8.02 9.41 -10.72
C TRP A 257 7.36 9.94 -9.46
N MET A 258 7.25 11.27 -9.36
CA MET A 258 6.52 11.93 -8.27
C MET A 258 5.03 11.89 -8.54
N VAL A 259 4.26 11.36 -7.60
CA VAL A 259 2.83 11.05 -7.79
C VAL A 259 1.97 12.31 -7.92
N GLY A 260 2.32 13.39 -7.21
CA GLY A 260 1.57 14.64 -7.24
C GLY A 260 2.28 15.76 -6.49
N HIS A 261 1.61 16.90 -6.37
CA HIS A 261 2.16 18.12 -5.73
C HIS A 261 1.79 18.26 -4.25
N HIS A 262 0.84 17.46 -3.76
CA HIS A 262 0.34 17.54 -2.40
C HIS A 262 1.17 16.66 -1.45
N PRO A 263 1.53 17.16 -0.26
CA PRO A 263 2.22 16.34 0.72
C PRO A 263 1.27 15.26 1.29
N ILE A 264 1.77 14.04 1.43
CA ILE A 264 1.03 12.90 1.99
C ILE A 264 1.13 12.83 3.52
N GLY A 265 2.05 13.59 4.11
CA GLY A 265 2.30 13.62 5.53
C GLY A 265 3.27 14.72 5.90
N HIS A 266 3.42 14.96 7.20
CA HIS A 266 4.38 15.94 7.71
C HIS A 266 4.96 15.47 9.05
N HIS A 267 6.14 15.97 9.37
CA HIS A 267 6.78 15.78 10.66
C HIS A 267 7.27 17.13 11.18
N VAL A 268 6.90 17.46 12.42
CA VAL A 268 7.33 18.68 13.10
C VAL A 268 8.31 18.31 14.20
N TYR A 269 9.52 18.84 14.10
CA TYR A 269 10.53 18.72 15.13
C TYR A 269 10.80 20.09 15.76
N ASN A 270 10.58 20.20 17.07
CA ASN A 270 10.88 21.42 17.82
C ASN A 270 12.24 21.27 18.51
N LEU A 271 13.12 22.25 18.33
CA LEU A 271 14.37 22.32 19.07
C LEU A 271 14.08 22.66 20.53
N ARG A 272 14.85 22.08 21.46
CA ARG A 272 14.72 22.38 22.90
C ARG A 272 15.02 23.84 23.21
N ARG A 273 15.93 24.44 22.44
CA ARG A 273 16.27 25.87 22.49
C ARG A 273 16.33 26.38 21.05
N PRO A 274 15.71 27.53 20.74
CA PRO A 274 15.83 28.12 19.42
C PRO A 274 17.31 28.36 19.09
N LYS A 275 17.72 28.04 17.86
CA LYS A 275 19.08 28.33 17.39
C LYS A 275 19.06 29.67 16.66
N PRO A 276 19.96 30.62 16.98
CA PRO A 276 20.07 31.84 16.19
C PRO A 276 20.57 31.49 14.79
N ASN A 277 19.88 31.96 13.76
CA ASN A 277 20.39 31.90 12.39
C ASN A 277 21.28 33.13 12.13
N PRO A 278 22.61 32.97 11.96
CA PRO A 278 23.52 34.11 11.78
C PRO A 278 23.23 34.94 10.52
N GLU A 279 22.62 34.36 9.48
CA GLU A 279 22.38 35.04 8.20
C GLU A 279 21.13 35.94 8.21
N ALA A 280 20.11 35.58 8.97
CA ALA A 280 18.82 36.27 8.97
C ALA A 280 18.51 37.05 10.26
N GLY A 281 19.33 36.89 11.31
CA GLY A 281 19.07 37.51 12.62
C GLY A 281 17.80 36.99 13.33
N ILE A 282 17.21 35.89 12.83
CA ILE A 282 15.97 35.29 13.34
C ILE A 282 16.30 33.99 14.08
N GLU A 283 15.61 33.75 15.20
CA GLU A 283 15.69 32.50 15.94
C GLU A 283 14.89 31.37 15.25
N ILE A 284 15.52 30.22 15.01
CA ILE A 284 14.86 29.03 14.45
C ILE A 284 14.31 28.16 15.59
N ARG A 285 12.98 27.99 15.63
CA ARG A 285 12.28 27.15 16.62
C ARG A 285 12.45 25.66 16.36
N GLY A 286 12.61 25.26 15.10
CA GLY A 286 12.67 23.86 14.70
C GLY A 286 12.46 23.66 13.21
N GLU A 287 12.15 22.43 12.83
CA GLU A 287 12.03 21.99 11.45
C GLU A 287 10.63 21.42 11.17
N LYS A 288 10.06 21.75 10.01
CA LYS A 288 8.82 21.16 9.51
C LYS A 288 9.11 20.47 8.18
N ILE A 289 9.02 19.15 8.18
CA ILE A 289 9.27 18.32 7.00
C ILE A 289 7.93 17.94 6.40
N PHE A 290 7.70 18.26 5.13
CA PHE A 290 6.53 17.81 4.38
C PHE A 290 6.92 16.72 3.40
N PHE A 291 6.25 15.58 3.44
CA PHE A 291 6.60 14.41 2.66
C PHE A 291 5.78 14.31 1.38
N LEU A 292 6.44 14.15 0.23
CA LEU A 292 5.80 13.79 -1.03
C LEU A 292 6.00 12.32 -1.34
N LYS A 293 5.03 11.74 -2.06
CA LYS A 293 5.11 10.36 -2.55
C LYS A 293 5.86 10.30 -3.87
N GLY A 294 6.92 9.50 -3.90
CA GLY A 294 7.64 9.12 -5.11
C GLY A 294 7.51 7.62 -5.37
N ARG A 295 7.56 7.21 -6.64
CA ARG A 295 7.68 5.82 -7.06
C ARG A 295 8.96 5.61 -7.85
N ILE A 296 9.70 4.55 -7.55
CA ILE A 296 10.81 4.11 -8.38
C ILE A 296 10.31 3.07 -9.39
N MET A 297 10.67 3.25 -10.66
CA MET A 297 10.34 2.32 -11.74
C MET A 297 11.54 1.42 -12.08
N ALA A 298 12.74 2.01 -12.12
CA ALA A 298 13.99 1.33 -12.42
C ALA A 298 15.18 2.10 -11.84
N GLY A 299 16.36 1.46 -11.84
CA GLY A 299 17.59 2.05 -11.32
C GLY A 299 17.85 1.71 -9.85
N GLN A 300 18.86 2.34 -9.26
CA GLN A 300 19.31 2.09 -7.90
C GLN A 300 19.87 3.37 -7.28
N ALA A 301 19.75 3.49 -5.95
CA ALA A 301 20.35 4.59 -5.21
C ALA A 301 21.89 4.48 -5.23
N ASP A 302 22.54 5.59 -5.54
CA ASP A 302 23.99 5.75 -5.55
C ASP A 302 24.39 6.94 -4.65
N LEU A 303 25.38 6.71 -3.78
CA LEU A 303 25.84 7.67 -2.78
C LEU A 303 27.16 8.35 -3.16
N THR A 304 27.79 7.96 -4.27
CA THR A 304 29.13 8.45 -4.64
C THR A 304 29.23 9.97 -4.82
N GLY A 305 28.13 10.64 -5.17
CA GLY A 305 28.06 12.10 -5.37
C GLY A 305 27.19 12.85 -4.35
N ASN A 306 27.01 12.32 -3.14
CA ASN A 306 26.06 12.93 -2.20
C ASN A 306 26.53 14.28 -1.64
N THR A 307 25.62 15.26 -1.57
CA THR A 307 25.88 16.59 -1.00
C THR A 307 25.36 16.74 0.42
N GLN A 308 24.58 15.77 0.90
CA GLN A 308 23.88 15.82 2.20
C GLN A 308 24.60 15.10 3.34
N GLY A 309 25.84 14.63 3.14
CA GLY A 309 26.59 13.88 4.16
C GLY A 309 25.91 12.58 4.57
N ILE A 310 25.33 11.88 3.59
CA ILE A 310 24.64 10.60 3.80
C ILE A 310 25.69 9.49 3.84
N THR A 311 25.60 8.62 4.84
CA THR A 311 26.57 7.55 5.04
C THR A 311 26.14 6.23 4.41
N ASP A 312 24.84 5.93 4.47
CA ASP A 312 24.29 4.65 4.03
C ASP A 312 22.83 4.82 3.59
N PHE A 313 22.32 3.84 2.84
CA PHE A 313 20.92 3.75 2.43
C PHE A 313 20.41 2.32 2.54
N LYS A 314 19.09 2.19 2.73
CA LYS A 314 18.39 0.91 2.79
C LYS A 314 17.02 1.02 2.16
N TRP A 315 16.60 -0.04 1.50
CA TRP A 315 15.22 -0.24 1.07
C TRP A 315 14.53 -1.11 2.10
N LEU A 316 13.54 -0.58 2.83
CA LEU A 316 12.90 -1.24 3.98
C LEU A 316 11.40 -1.35 3.81
N ALA A 317 10.83 -2.48 4.20
CA ALA A 317 9.38 -2.66 4.31
C ALA A 317 8.83 -1.92 5.53
N LYS A 318 7.53 -1.63 5.55
CA LYS A 318 6.88 -0.87 6.65
C LYS A 318 7.18 -1.45 8.04
N ASP A 319 7.18 -2.78 8.17
CA ASP A 319 7.43 -3.49 9.44
C ASP A 319 8.87 -3.38 9.96
N GLU A 320 9.83 -3.09 9.07
CA GLU A 320 11.25 -3.01 9.41
C GLU A 320 11.66 -1.58 9.80
N ILE A 321 11.03 -0.57 9.21
CA ILE A 321 11.27 0.86 9.47
C ILE A 321 11.28 1.22 10.97
N PRO A 322 10.32 0.81 11.82
CA PRO A 322 10.30 1.20 13.24
C PRO A 322 11.52 0.75 14.03
N LYS A 323 12.28 -0.26 13.55
CA LYS A 323 13.52 -0.72 14.19
C LYS A 323 14.70 0.22 13.95
N HIS A 324 14.62 1.06 12.91
CA HIS A 324 15.72 1.93 12.47
C HIS A 324 15.49 3.41 12.79
N VAL A 325 14.25 3.87 12.71
CA VAL A 325 13.90 5.29 12.91
C VAL A 325 13.54 5.57 14.37
N LEU A 326 13.64 6.84 14.76
CA LEU A 326 13.24 7.27 16.10
C LEU A 326 11.72 7.09 16.31
N PRO A 327 11.25 6.71 17.52
CA PRO A 327 9.83 6.47 17.78
C PRO A 327 8.91 7.67 17.46
N VAL A 328 9.38 8.89 17.75
CA VAL A 328 8.63 10.14 17.46
C VAL A 328 8.54 10.40 15.95
N TYR A 329 9.58 10.02 15.22
CA TYR A 329 9.54 10.10 13.76
C TYR A 329 8.54 9.06 13.23
N TRP A 330 8.64 7.80 13.68
CA TRP A 330 7.74 6.71 13.32
C TRP A 330 6.26 7.06 13.52
N SER A 331 5.90 7.65 14.66
CA SER A 331 4.51 8.02 14.96
C SER A 331 3.94 9.01 13.94
N SER A 332 4.80 9.86 13.36
CA SER A 332 4.42 10.85 12.35
C SER A 332 4.26 10.21 10.96
N ILE A 333 5.14 9.26 10.63
CA ILE A 333 5.23 8.68 9.28
C ILE A 333 4.38 7.42 9.07
N LYS A 334 4.04 6.67 10.12
CA LYS A 334 3.41 5.33 10.00
C LYS A 334 2.13 5.31 9.15
N ASN A 335 1.34 6.38 9.17
CA ASN A 335 0.05 6.47 8.49
C ASN A 335 0.19 6.78 6.99
N MET A 336 1.35 7.26 6.54
CA MET A 336 1.58 7.60 5.13
C MET A 336 2.12 6.39 4.32
N LEU A 337 2.47 5.30 5.01
CA LEU A 337 3.04 4.09 4.45
C LEU A 337 1.96 3.01 4.29
N GLU A 338 2.02 2.28 3.20
CA GLU A 338 1.18 1.13 2.90
C GLU A 338 1.69 -0.08 3.69
N ASP A 339 0.76 -0.88 4.25
CA ASP A 339 1.12 -2.12 4.96
C ASP A 339 1.69 -3.17 4.02
N ARG A 340 1.30 -3.10 2.74
CA ARG A 340 1.79 -4.00 1.72
C ARG A 340 2.94 -3.39 0.98
#